data_AF-A0A6M0IRE5-F1
#
_entry.id   AF-A0A6M0IRE5-F1
#
_cell.length_a   1.000
_cell.length_b   1.000
_cell.length_c   1.000
_cell.angle_alpha   90.00
_cell.angle_beta   90.00
_cell.angle_gamma   90.00
#
_symmetry.space_group_name_H-M   'P 1'
#
loop_
_entity.id
_entity.type
_entity.pdbx_description
1 polymer ?
#
loop_
_entity_poly.entity_id
_entity_poly.type
_entity_poly.pdbx_seq_one_letter_code
_entity_poly.pdbx_strand_id
1 'polypeptide(L)'
;MPTLKVAGLEKPIAIESIVWIEGDGNYARLHFTTGQFYLAAHTLNWFKKQLSGFIRIHKSVLINPAHVVQFAQTKAKEAQVFMSTGSSLDIARRRIGEVRTMLGMPPFEAHSFLLIDPGSQQNKDQTINFR
;
A
#
# COMPACT_ATOMS: atom_id res chain seq x y z
N MET A 1 14.88 -10.97 -17.83
CA MET A 1 13.87 -10.26 -17.03
C MET A 1 12.49 -10.78 -17.41
N PRO A 2 11.61 -11.09 -16.46
CA PRO A 2 10.30 -11.67 -16.76
C PRO A 2 9.37 -10.63 -17.38
N THR A 3 8.59 -11.07 -18.37
CA THR A 3 7.71 -10.20 -19.17
C THR A 3 6.28 -10.70 -19.15
N LEU A 4 5.33 -9.78 -19.25
CA LEU A 4 3.90 -10.05 -19.39
C LEU A 4 3.45 -9.75 -20.82
N LYS A 5 2.82 -10.74 -21.48
CA LYS A 5 2.15 -10.53 -22.76
C LYS A 5 0.69 -10.18 -22.51
N VAL A 6 0.23 -9.06 -23.07
CA VAL A 6 -1.15 -8.58 -22.96
C VAL A 6 -1.71 -8.40 -24.37
N ALA A 7 -2.95 -8.82 -24.59
CA ALA A 7 -3.61 -8.65 -25.89
C ALA A 7 -3.70 -7.16 -26.25
N GLY A 8 -3.43 -6.82 -27.52
CA GLY A 8 -3.45 -5.43 -28.00
C GLY A 8 -2.11 -4.69 -27.87
N LEU A 9 -1.07 -5.32 -27.32
CA LEU A 9 0.30 -4.81 -27.35
C LEU A 9 1.19 -5.70 -28.22
N GLU A 10 1.94 -5.07 -29.12
CA GLU A 10 2.90 -5.76 -29.99
C GLU A 10 4.11 -6.29 -29.21
N LYS A 11 4.55 -5.52 -28.20
CA LYS A 11 5.72 -5.84 -27.39
C LYS A 11 5.30 -6.32 -25.99
N PRO A 12 5.96 -7.36 -25.45
CA PRO A 12 5.79 -7.75 -24.06
C PRO A 12 6.15 -6.60 -23.10
N ILE A 13 5.43 -6.52 -21.99
CA ILE A 13 5.69 -5.55 -20.92
C ILE A 13 6.70 -6.15 -19.94
N ALA A 14 7.73 -5.40 -19.55
CA ALA A 14 8.59 -5.82 -18.45
C ALA A 14 7.81 -5.79 -17.13
N ILE A 15 7.78 -6.89 -16.38
CA ILE A 15 6.97 -6.95 -15.14
C ILE A 15 7.42 -5.89 -14.12
N GLU A 16 8.73 -5.64 -14.05
CA GLU A 16 9.32 -4.60 -13.20
C GLU A 16 8.94 -3.17 -13.58
N SER A 17 8.44 -2.92 -14.79
CA SER A 17 7.97 -1.58 -15.15
C SER A 17 6.55 -1.30 -14.65
N ILE A 18 5.83 -2.34 -14.18
CA ILE A 18 4.47 -2.23 -13.65
C ILE A 18 4.54 -1.96 -12.14
N VAL A 19 4.01 -0.81 -11.74
CA VAL A 19 4.01 -0.33 -10.34
C VAL A 19 2.79 -0.87 -9.60
N TRP A 20 1.62 -0.70 -10.19
CA TRP A 20 0.36 -1.21 -9.65
C TRP A 20 -0.68 -1.36 -10.76
N ILE A 21 -1.76 -2.08 -10.47
CA ILE A 21 -2.84 -2.35 -11.42
C ILE A 21 -4.18 -2.02 -10.75
N GLU A 22 -4.95 -1.19 -11.43
CA GLU A 22 -6.30 -0.79 -11.06
C GLU A 22 -7.33 -1.65 -11.83
N GLY A 23 -8.30 -2.23 -11.16
CA GLY A 23 -9.42 -2.94 -11.79
C GLY A 23 -10.59 -2.00 -12.06
N ASP A 24 -11.09 -2.03 -13.30
CA ASP A 24 -12.21 -1.23 -13.80
C ASP A 24 -13.20 -2.15 -14.54
N GLY A 25 -14.02 -2.89 -13.77
CA GLY A 25 -14.93 -3.91 -14.30
C GLY A 25 -14.20 -5.05 -15.02
N ASN A 26 -14.45 -5.17 -16.33
CA ASN A 26 -13.80 -6.16 -17.20
C ASN A 26 -12.43 -5.70 -17.74
N TYR A 27 -12.01 -4.50 -17.36
CA TYR A 27 -10.75 -3.89 -17.76
C TYR A 27 -9.83 -3.72 -16.56
N ALA A 28 -8.56 -3.44 -16.85
CA ALA A 28 -7.61 -3.02 -15.84
C ALA A 28 -6.65 -1.98 -16.40
N ARG A 29 -6.25 -1.01 -15.58
CA ARG A 29 -5.22 -0.01 -15.89
C ARG A 29 -3.92 -0.46 -15.26
N LEU A 30 -2.91 -0.75 -16.08
CA LEU A 30 -1.56 -1.05 -15.63
C LEU A 30 -0.81 0.26 -15.52
N HIS A 31 -0.48 0.69 -14.30
CA HIS A 31 0.25 1.91 -14.04
C HIS A 31 1.76 1.63 -14.03
N PHE A 32 2.51 2.36 -14.85
CA PHE A 32 3.93 2.12 -15.07
C PHE A 32 4.82 3.10 -14.32
N THR A 33 6.11 2.78 -14.23
CA THR A 33 7.15 3.64 -13.63
C THR A 33 7.28 4.99 -14.32
N THR A 34 6.88 5.10 -15.60
CA THR A 34 6.85 6.35 -16.36
C THR A 34 5.72 7.30 -15.94
N GLY A 35 4.79 6.84 -15.09
CA GLY A 35 3.57 7.57 -14.72
C GLY A 35 2.41 7.41 -15.71
N GLN A 36 2.65 6.80 -16.87
CA GLN A 36 1.58 6.45 -17.82
C GLN A 36 0.89 5.15 -17.42
N PHE A 37 -0.31 4.92 -17.98
CA PHE A 37 -1.00 3.64 -17.84
C PHE A 37 -1.41 3.05 -19.19
N TYR A 38 -1.60 1.73 -19.21
CA TYR A 38 -2.23 1.00 -20.31
C TYR A 38 -3.54 0.38 -19.87
N LEU A 39 -4.62 0.61 -20.64
CA LEU A 39 -5.91 -0.02 -20.42
C LEU A 39 -5.97 -1.37 -21.14
N ALA A 40 -6.01 -2.45 -20.35
CA ALA A 40 -6.11 -3.81 -20.85
C ALA A 40 -7.53 -4.36 -20.71
N ALA A 41 -8.01 -5.09 -21.73
CA ALA A 41 -9.28 -5.81 -21.71
C ALA A 41 -9.19 -7.15 -20.94
N HIS A 42 -8.59 -7.12 -19.75
CA HIS A 42 -8.48 -8.26 -18.86
C HIS A 42 -8.83 -7.84 -17.43
N THR A 43 -9.43 -8.76 -16.67
CA THR A 43 -9.80 -8.52 -15.28
C THR A 43 -8.59 -8.51 -14.35
N LEU A 44 -8.73 -7.87 -13.20
CA LEU A 44 -7.71 -7.89 -12.15
C LEU A 44 -7.39 -9.32 -11.66
N ASN A 45 -8.33 -10.26 -11.72
CA ASN A 45 -8.10 -11.66 -11.39
C ASN A 45 -7.22 -12.37 -12.42
N TRP A 46 -7.36 -12.02 -13.71
CA TRP A 46 -6.47 -12.52 -14.75
C TRP A 46 -5.02 -12.08 -14.46
N PHE A 47 -4.81 -10.79 -14.17
CA PHE A 47 -3.48 -10.28 -13.80
C PHE A 47 -2.90 -10.94 -12.56
N LYS A 48 -3.70 -11.18 -11.50
CA LYS A 48 -3.20 -11.86 -10.30
C LYS A 48 -2.70 -13.28 -10.59
N LYS A 49 -3.28 -13.99 -11.57
CA LYS A 49 -2.81 -15.33 -11.99
C LYS A 49 -1.48 -15.27 -12.73
N GLN A 50 -1.29 -14.25 -13.57
CA GLN A 50 -0.05 -14.06 -14.35
C GLN A 50 1.09 -13.47 -13.51
N LEU A 51 0.75 -12.66 -12.51
CA LEU A 51 1.69 -11.89 -11.69
C LEU A 51 1.67 -12.41 -10.25
N SER A 52 2.24 -13.59 -10.04
CA SER A 52 2.22 -14.27 -8.73
C SER A 52 2.82 -13.41 -7.61
N GLY A 53 3.88 -12.65 -7.91
CA GLY A 53 4.55 -11.74 -6.96
C GLY A 53 3.77 -10.46 -6.61
N PHE A 54 2.68 -10.15 -7.31
CA PHE A 54 1.88 -8.95 -7.03
C PHE A 54 0.94 -9.20 -5.84
N ILE A 55 0.75 -8.19 -4.99
CA ILE A 55 -0.06 -8.29 -3.78
C ILE A 55 -1.43 -7.67 -4.04
N ARG A 56 -2.52 -8.38 -3.69
CA ARG A 56 -3.89 -7.84 -3.78
C ARG A 56 -4.20 -7.09 -2.50
N ILE A 57 -4.24 -5.76 -2.57
CA ILE A 57 -4.52 -4.91 -1.40
C ILE A 57 -5.98 -4.44 -1.32
N HIS A 58 -6.67 -4.36 -2.46
CA HIS A 58 -8.08 -3.95 -2.52
C HIS A 58 -8.86 -4.84 -3.51
N LYS A 59 -10.21 -4.75 -3.51
CA LYS A 59 -11.02 -5.45 -4.53
C LYS A 59 -10.67 -5.02 -5.96
N SER A 60 -10.17 -3.80 -6.12
CA SER A 60 -9.79 -3.20 -7.41
C SER A 60 -8.29 -2.83 -7.50
N VAL A 61 -7.43 -3.30 -6.58
CA VAL A 61 -6.00 -2.92 -6.61
C VAL A 61 -5.09 -4.12 -6.40
N LEU A 62 -4.13 -4.29 -7.32
CA LEU A 62 -2.93 -5.11 -7.18
C LEU A 62 -1.70 -4.19 -7.15
N ILE A 63 -0.73 -4.47 -6.30
CA ILE A 63 0.53 -3.70 -6.24
C ILE A 63 1.73 -4.60 -6.52
N ASN A 64 2.79 -4.03 -7.09
CA ASN A 64 4.09 -4.64 -7.11
C ASN A 64 4.84 -4.27 -5.82
N PRO A 65 5.19 -5.23 -4.94
CA PRO A 65 5.87 -4.94 -3.68
C PRO A 65 7.24 -4.27 -3.88
N ALA A 66 7.91 -4.50 -5.02
CA ALA A 66 9.20 -3.86 -5.32
C ALA A 66 9.11 -2.33 -5.48
N HIS A 67 7.91 -1.80 -5.68
CA HIS A 67 7.66 -0.36 -5.77
C HIS A 67 7.01 0.24 -4.53
N VAL A 68 6.80 -0.54 -3.45
CA VAL A 68 6.27 0.00 -2.20
C VAL A 68 7.39 0.74 -1.48
N VAL A 69 7.20 2.05 -1.31
CA VAL A 69 8.11 2.91 -0.55
C VAL A 69 7.78 2.91 0.92
N GLN A 70 6.48 2.86 1.25
CA GLN A 70 6.02 2.91 2.63
C GLN A 70 4.68 2.20 2.80
N PHE A 71 4.55 1.46 3.92
CA PHE A 71 3.28 1.00 4.46
C PHE A 71 2.93 1.89 5.67
N ALA A 72 1.73 2.46 5.69
CA ALA A 72 1.28 3.28 6.80
C ALA A 72 -0.06 2.76 7.32
N GLN A 73 -0.11 2.44 8.62
CA GLN A 73 -1.34 2.05 9.30
C GLN A 73 -1.62 3.07 10.40
N THR A 74 -2.64 3.90 10.20
CA THR A 74 -3.03 4.97 11.14
C THR A 74 -3.93 4.43 12.25
N LYS A 75 -4.75 3.41 11.93
CA LYS A 75 -5.66 2.75 12.88
C LYS A 75 -5.72 1.26 12.58
N ALA A 76 -6.32 0.49 13.50
CA ALA A 76 -6.51 -0.94 13.33
C ALA A 76 -7.21 -1.33 12.01
N LYS A 77 -8.08 -0.47 11.47
CA LYS A 77 -8.85 -0.69 10.24
C LYS A 77 -8.54 0.31 9.12
N GLU A 78 -7.43 1.05 9.22
CA GLU A 78 -7.10 2.11 8.27
C GLU A 78 -5.61 2.01 7.93
N ALA A 79 -5.32 1.63 6.69
CA ALA A 79 -3.95 1.49 6.21
C ALA A 79 -3.86 1.77 4.71
N GLN A 80 -2.70 2.27 4.29
CA GLN A 80 -2.37 2.65 2.93
C GLN A 80 -0.94 2.22 2.58
N VAL A 81 -0.67 2.06 1.29
CA VAL A 81 0.69 1.93 0.76
C VAL A 81 1.02 3.13 -0.12
N PHE A 82 2.27 3.56 -0.07
CA PHE A 82 2.83 4.59 -0.94
C PHE A 82 3.74 3.93 -1.97
N MET A 83 3.48 4.23 -3.24
CA MET A 83 4.22 3.66 -4.37
C MET A 83 5.35 4.58 -4.82
N SER A 84 6.35 4.04 -5.52
CA SER A 84 7.51 4.79 -6.02
C SER A 84 7.17 5.91 -7.01
N THR A 85 5.97 5.89 -7.59
CA THR A 85 5.43 6.94 -8.47
C THR A 85 4.73 8.07 -7.72
N GLY A 86 4.69 8.02 -6.38
CA GLY A 86 3.98 8.98 -5.52
C GLY A 86 2.49 8.66 -5.30
N SER A 87 1.97 7.58 -5.89
CA SER A 87 0.58 7.15 -5.67
C SER A 87 0.39 6.65 -4.23
N SER A 88 -0.68 7.10 -3.55
CA SER A 88 -1.16 6.50 -2.30
C SER A 88 -2.37 5.61 -2.57
N LEU A 89 -2.35 4.38 -2.07
CA LEU A 89 -3.36 3.37 -2.34
C LEU A 89 -3.89 2.76 -1.03
N ASP A 90 -5.21 2.87 -0.83
CA ASP A 90 -5.88 2.30 0.33
C ASP A 90 -5.87 0.76 0.32
N ILE A 91 -5.63 0.19 1.49
CA ILE A 91 -5.72 -1.25 1.72
C ILE A 91 -7.12 -1.56 2.24
N ALA A 92 -7.79 -2.53 1.61
CA ALA A 92 -9.07 -3.00 2.11
C ALA A 92 -8.90 -3.51 3.55
N ARG A 93 -9.79 -3.08 4.45
CA ARG A 93 -9.79 -3.44 5.89
C ARG A 93 -9.45 -4.90 6.17
N ARG A 94 -10.13 -5.83 5.48
CA ARG A 94 -9.96 -7.29 5.62
C ARG A 94 -8.61 -7.84 5.12
N ARG A 95 -7.85 -7.04 4.36
CA ARG A 95 -6.56 -7.38 3.76
C ARG A 95 -5.38 -6.76 4.51
N ILE A 96 -5.61 -5.81 5.42
CA ILE A 96 -4.53 -5.11 6.13
C ILE A 96 -3.57 -6.10 6.80
N GLY A 97 -4.09 -7.08 7.54
CA GLY A 97 -3.27 -8.10 8.19
C GLY A 97 -2.46 -8.94 7.20
N GLU A 98 -3.08 -9.42 6.12
CA GLU A 98 -2.43 -10.18 5.05
C GLU A 98 -1.31 -9.38 4.38
N VAL A 99 -1.60 -8.14 3.97
CA VAL A 99 -0.66 -7.26 3.28
C VAL A 99 0.52 -6.90 4.17
N ARG A 100 0.27 -6.60 5.45
CA ARG A 100 1.30 -6.32 6.44
C ARG A 100 2.29 -7.48 6.54
N THR A 101 1.78 -8.70 6.67
CA THR A 101 2.61 -9.92 6.70
C THR A 101 3.38 -10.12 5.40
N MET A 102 2.74 -9.95 4.24
CA MET A 102 3.41 -10.10 2.93
C MET A 102 4.51 -9.06 2.69
N LEU A 103 4.39 -7.87 3.29
CA LEU A 103 5.40 -6.80 3.21
C LEU A 103 6.46 -6.90 4.33
N GLY A 104 6.40 -7.90 5.21
CA GLY A 104 7.35 -8.06 6.31
C GLY A 104 7.23 -6.99 7.41
N MET A 105 6.06 -6.36 7.54
CA MET A 105 5.82 -5.31 8.54
C MET A 105 5.45 -5.93 9.90
N PRO A 106 5.90 -5.33 11.02
CA PRO A 106 5.59 -5.83 12.35
C PRO A 106 4.08 -5.73 12.65
N PRO A 107 3.55 -6.49 13.64
CA PRO A 107 2.19 -6.32 14.10
C PRO A 107 1.85 -4.88 14.44
N PHE A 108 0.62 -4.47 14.15
CA PHE A 108 0.13 -3.15 14.51
C PHE A 108 -0.09 -3.09 16.01
N GLU A 109 0.74 -2.31 16.70
CA GLU A 109 0.61 -2.05 18.13
C GLU A 109 -0.04 -0.70 18.36
N ALA A 110 -1.35 -0.70 18.63
CA ALA A 110 -2.10 0.52 18.88
C ALA A 110 -1.62 1.30 20.13
N HIS A 111 -0.89 0.65 21.02
CA HIS A 111 -0.45 1.20 22.31
C HIS A 111 0.69 2.23 22.20
N SER A 112 1.46 2.24 21.09
CA SER A 112 2.55 3.21 20.91
C SER A 112 2.08 4.67 20.70
N PHE A 113 0.79 4.88 20.41
CA PHE A 113 0.22 6.22 20.19
C PHE A 113 -0.21 6.93 21.49
N LEU A 114 -0.30 6.21 22.63
CA LEU A 114 -0.73 6.74 23.93
C LEU A 114 0.45 7.24 24.80
N LEU A 115 1.70 7.14 24.34
CA LEU A 115 2.88 7.58 25.11
C LEU A 115 3.36 8.99 24.75
N ILE A 116 2.60 9.74 23.96
CA ILE A 116 2.86 11.15 23.69
C ILE A 116 1.65 11.94 24.21
N ASP A 117 1.54 12.04 25.54
CA ASP A 117 0.62 12.97 26.20
C ASP A 117 1.09 14.41 25.95
N PRO A 118 0.31 15.27 25.26
CA PRO A 118 0.59 16.70 25.20
C PRO A 118 0.01 17.34 26.46
N GLY A 119 0.57 16.99 27.63
CA GLY A 119 -0.02 17.32 28.93
C GLY A 119 0.93 17.87 29.99
N SER A 120 2.19 18.14 29.65
CA SER A 120 3.16 18.69 30.62
C SER A 120 3.38 20.19 30.43
N GLN A 121 2.36 21.00 30.73
CA GLN A 121 2.55 22.39 31.17
C GLN A 121 1.83 22.65 32.50
N GLN A 122 2.66 22.89 33.52
CA GLN A 122 2.53 23.83 34.64
C GLN A 122 1.28 23.80 35.55
N ASN A 123 1.54 23.43 36.81
CA ASN A 123 1.20 24.20 38.03
C ASN A 123 2.26 23.80 39.08
N LYS A 124 3.25 24.62 39.46
CA LYS A 124 3.16 25.83 40.31
C LYS A 124 2.06 25.71 41.35
N ASP A 125 2.35 24.98 42.42
CA ASP A 125 2.06 25.39 43.79
C ASP A 125 2.68 24.38 44.77
N GLN A 126 3.79 24.78 45.38
CA GLN A 126 4.19 24.35 46.72
C GLN A 126 5.30 25.27 47.22
N THR A 127 4.86 26.41 47.77
CA THR A 127 5.60 27.07 48.84
C THR A 127 5.54 26.12 50.04
N ILE A 128 6.62 25.40 50.31
CA ILE A 128 6.82 24.71 51.59
C ILE A 128 7.90 25.44 52.38
N ASN A 129 7.42 26.17 53.39
CA ASN A 129 8.22 26.68 54.50
C ASN A 129 8.97 25.54 55.18
N PHE A 130 10.29 25.68 55.35
CA PHE A 130 11.01 25.03 56.43
C PHE A 130 11.94 26.03 57.09
N ARG A 131 11.58 26.34 58.35
CA ARG A 131 12.35 26.90 59.47
C ARG A 131 13.33 28.04 59.22
#